data_AF-A0A3Q4HNF6-F1
#
_entry.id   AF-A0A3Q4HNF6-F1
#
_cell.length_a   1.000
_cell.length_b   1.000
_cell.length_c   1.000
_cell.angle_alpha   90.00
_cell.angle_beta   90.00
_cell.angle_gamma   90.00
#
_symmetry.space_group_name_H-M   'P 1'
#
loop_
_entity.id
_entity.type
_entity.pdbx_description
1 polymer ?
#
loop_
_entity_poly.entity_id
_entity_poly.type
_entity_poly.pdbx_seq_one_letter_code
_entity_poly.pdbx_strand_id
1 'polypeptide(L)'
;KSCVMATVAINSLLNYKTEKYIDTKNKAVGVLHRLFQLSVIGYIIGWVFIVKQGYQEIDDAIQSSVITKVKGTAVTNTSESGLLVWGPEEYVIPPQGEDVLFVVTSFLETPNQKMGYCAEVRTFCFHFKSLTGCIRPQCGKCIRNNENSNGTCEIFGWCPTEKNIKPQ
;
A
#
# COMPACT_ATOMS: atom_id res chain seq x y z
N LYS A 1 -26.62 62.42 40.75
CA LYS A 1 -26.66 62.41 39.26
C LYS A 1 -26.05 61.12 38.68
N SER A 2 -24.90 60.61 39.17
CA SER A 2 -24.32 59.32 38.70
C SER A 2 -25.14 58.06 38.97
N CYS A 3 -25.81 57.94 40.13
CA CYS A 3 -26.57 56.74 40.47
C CYS A 3 -27.75 56.51 39.50
N VAL A 4 -28.49 57.58 39.15
CA VAL A 4 -29.61 57.54 38.19
C VAL A 4 -29.13 57.17 36.78
N MET A 5 -27.97 57.66 36.34
CA MET A 5 -27.38 57.33 35.04
C MET A 5 -26.94 55.86 34.98
N ALA A 6 -26.37 55.34 36.08
CA ALA A 6 -25.99 53.93 36.19
C ALA A 6 -27.21 53.00 36.16
N THR A 7 -28.30 53.33 36.87
CA THR A 7 -29.54 52.54 36.84
C THR A 7 -30.19 52.49 35.46
N VAL A 8 -30.17 53.61 34.71
CA VAL A 8 -30.68 53.65 33.33
C VAL A 8 -29.81 52.86 32.36
N ALA A 9 -28.47 52.89 32.52
CA ALA A 9 -27.54 52.11 31.70
C ALA A 9 -27.71 50.60 31.93
N ILE A 10 -27.90 50.16 33.19
CA ILE A 10 -28.11 48.75 33.53
C ILE A 10 -29.44 48.23 32.96
N ASN A 11 -30.52 49.01 33.05
CA ASN A 11 -31.81 48.62 32.47
C ASN A 11 -31.77 48.53 30.94
N SER A 12 -30.96 49.36 30.27
CA SER A 12 -30.78 49.29 28.82
C SER A 12 -30.03 48.02 28.38
N LEU A 13 -29.03 47.59 29.14
CA LEU A 13 -28.24 46.37 28.86
C LEU A 13 -29.03 45.07 29.13
N LEU A 14 -30.00 45.11 30.04
CA LEU A 14 -30.87 43.96 30.38
C LEU A 14 -32.16 43.92 29.56
N ASN A 15 -32.34 44.79 28.56
CA ASN A 15 -33.48 44.74 27.67
C ASN A 15 -33.30 43.66 26.61
N TYR A 16 -34.00 42.53 26.80
CA TYR A 16 -34.15 41.52 25.76
C TYR A 16 -35.42 41.83 24.96
N LYS A 17 -35.26 42.05 23.65
CA LYS A 17 -36.39 42.26 22.74
C LYS A 17 -36.71 40.94 22.06
N THR A 18 -37.93 40.42 22.26
CA THR A 18 -38.41 39.23 21.57
C THR A 18 -39.23 39.59 20.34
N GLU A 19 -39.20 38.72 19.34
CA GLU A 19 -40.08 38.84 18.18
C GLU A 19 -41.53 38.55 18.57
N LYS A 20 -42.45 39.35 18.03
CA LYS A 20 -43.88 39.17 18.26
C LYS A 20 -44.44 38.21 17.21
N TYR A 21 -44.83 37.02 17.63
CA TYR A 21 -45.41 36.00 16.75
C TYR A 21 -46.92 36.22 16.54
N ILE A 22 -47.41 35.86 15.35
CA ILE A 22 -48.84 35.88 15.01
C ILE A 22 -49.36 34.44 15.07
N ASP A 23 -50.27 34.17 15.99
CA ASP A 23 -50.92 32.86 16.11
C ASP A 23 -52.09 32.76 15.12
N THR A 24 -51.95 31.89 14.13
CA THR A 24 -52.97 31.64 13.11
C THR A 24 -53.78 30.40 13.50
N LYS A 25 -55.05 30.59 13.88
CA LYS A 25 -55.98 29.52 14.28
C LYS A 25 -56.57 28.76 13.09
N ASN A 26 -55.72 28.05 12.34
CA ASN A 26 -56.15 27.17 11.24
C ASN A 26 -55.67 25.73 11.45
N LYS A 27 -56.61 24.77 11.51
CA LYS A 27 -56.31 23.34 11.69
C LYS A 27 -55.43 22.77 10.58
N ALA A 28 -55.64 23.16 9.32
CA ALA A 28 -54.90 22.60 8.19
C ALA A 28 -53.41 22.98 8.23
N VAL A 29 -53.13 24.27 8.46
CA VAL A 29 -51.76 24.79 8.58
C VAL A 29 -51.05 24.21 9.81
N GLY A 30 -51.77 24.07 10.93
CA GLY A 30 -51.24 23.44 12.14
C GLY A 30 -50.85 21.97 11.95
N VAL A 31 -51.69 21.19 11.25
CA VAL A 31 -51.38 19.78 10.94
C VAL A 31 -50.15 19.67 10.03
N LEU A 32 -50.08 20.50 8.98
CA LEU A 32 -48.93 20.52 8.08
C LEU A 32 -47.63 20.82 8.82
N HIS A 33 -47.64 21.84 9.68
CA HIS A 33 -46.48 22.21 10.49
C HIS A 33 -46.08 21.08 11.46
N ARG A 34 -47.04 20.40 12.11
CA ARG A 34 -46.75 19.27 13.00
C ARG A 34 -46.16 18.06 12.25
N LEU A 35 -46.66 17.76 11.06
CA LEU A 35 -46.10 16.68 10.23
C LEU A 35 -44.67 16.98 9.80
N PHE A 36 -44.38 18.22 9.38
CA PHE A 36 -43.03 18.63 9.05
C PHE A 36 -42.09 18.51 10.25
N GLN A 37 -42.51 18.98 11.42
CA GLN A 37 -41.74 18.84 12.66
C GLN A 37 -41.45 17.37 12.99
N LEU A 38 -42.45 16.49 12.91
CA LEU A 38 -42.28 15.06 13.16
C LEU A 38 -41.34 14.40 12.14
N SER A 39 -41.42 14.79 10.87
CA SER A 39 -40.51 14.31 9.83
C SER A 39 -39.06 14.67 10.12
N VAL A 40 -38.80 15.92 10.53
CA VAL A 40 -37.44 16.38 10.87
C VAL A 40 -36.92 15.65 12.09
N ILE A 41 -37.73 15.52 13.15
CA ILE A 41 -37.35 14.79 14.37
C ILE A 41 -37.08 13.32 14.05
N GLY A 42 -37.95 12.68 13.25
CA GLY A 42 -37.79 11.30 12.83
C GLY A 42 -36.51 11.07 12.03
N TYR A 43 -36.16 11.98 11.12
CA TYR A 43 -34.90 11.92 10.38
C TYR A 43 -33.68 12.03 11.29
N ILE A 44 -33.69 12.99 12.23
CA ILE A 44 -32.57 13.15 13.17
C ILE A 44 -32.41 11.90 14.03
N ILE A 45 -33.49 11.36 14.59
CA ILE A 45 -33.42 10.15 15.44
C ILE A 45 -33.00 8.92 14.63
N GLY A 46 -33.66 8.66 13.50
CA GLY A 46 -33.39 7.46 12.71
C GLY A 46 -32.03 7.50 12.02
N TRP A 47 -31.74 8.56 11.28
CA TRP A 47 -30.52 8.63 10.49
C TRP A 47 -29.30 9.04 11.33
N VAL A 48 -29.40 10.16 12.05
CA VAL A 48 -28.23 10.74 12.75
C VAL A 48 -27.89 9.93 14.00
N PHE A 49 -28.89 9.60 14.81
CA PHE A 49 -28.63 8.87 16.06
C PHE A 49 -28.54 7.36 15.85
N ILE A 50 -29.47 6.71 15.17
CA ILE A 50 -29.43 5.23 15.06
C ILE A 50 -28.40 4.78 14.01
N VAL A 51 -28.49 5.27 12.76
CA VAL A 51 -27.61 4.77 11.67
C VAL A 51 -26.18 5.29 11.79
N LYS A 52 -26.03 6.59 12.05
CA LYS A 52 -24.71 7.23 12.15
C LYS A 52 -24.11 7.18 13.55
N GLN A 53 -24.85 6.68 14.54
CA GLN A 53 -24.40 6.58 15.93
C GLN A 53 -23.77 7.89 16.41
N GLY A 54 -24.32 9.04 16.02
CA GLY A 54 -23.74 10.36 16.32
C GLY A 54 -23.72 10.74 17.81
N TYR A 55 -24.18 9.85 18.69
CA TYR A 55 -24.04 9.95 20.14
C TYR A 55 -22.77 9.29 20.67
N GLN A 56 -22.00 8.59 19.83
CA GLN A 56 -20.75 7.93 20.18
C GLN A 56 -19.57 8.67 19.54
N GLU A 57 -18.51 8.88 20.31
CA GLU A 57 -17.21 9.27 19.79
C GLU A 57 -16.55 8.00 19.22
N ILE A 58 -16.15 8.02 17.94
CA ILE A 58 -15.49 6.90 17.27
C ILE A 58 -13.99 7.17 17.26
N ASP A 59 -13.23 6.30 17.92
CA ASP A 59 -11.76 6.33 17.86
C ASP A 59 -11.26 5.72 16.55
N ASP A 60 -10.84 6.57 15.60
CA ASP A 60 -10.25 6.15 14.33
C ASP A 60 -8.78 5.70 14.48
N ALA A 61 -8.15 5.99 15.63
CA ALA A 61 -6.74 5.70 15.89
C ALA A 61 -6.53 4.28 16.45
N ILE A 62 -6.94 3.27 15.69
CA ILE A 62 -6.72 1.87 16.07
C ILE A 62 -5.23 1.52 15.95
N GLN A 63 -4.57 1.30 17.09
CA GLN A 63 -3.23 0.73 17.12
C GLN A 63 -3.35 -0.80 17.08
N SER A 64 -2.98 -1.40 15.95
CA SER A 64 -2.88 -2.85 15.80
C SER A 64 -1.42 -3.27 15.65
N SER A 65 -1.07 -4.42 16.27
CA SER A 65 0.25 -5.02 16.18
C SER A 65 0.07 -6.49 15.83
N VAL A 66 0.70 -6.92 14.74
CA VAL A 66 0.64 -8.28 14.23
C VAL A 66 2.05 -8.87 14.31
N ILE A 67 2.16 -10.06 14.89
CA ILE A 67 3.42 -10.80 15.00
C ILE A 67 3.21 -12.15 14.33
N THR A 68 3.99 -12.42 13.28
CA THR A 68 3.88 -13.64 12.49
C THR A 68 5.04 -14.59 12.78
N LYS A 69 4.76 -15.90 12.88
CA LYS A 69 5.78 -16.93 13.08
C LYS A 69 5.52 -18.13 12.20
N VAL A 70 6.41 -18.36 11.24
CA VAL A 70 6.33 -19.49 10.30
C VAL A 70 7.01 -20.72 10.91
N LYS A 71 6.46 -21.91 10.65
CA LYS A 71 7.00 -23.20 11.07
C LYS A 71 6.92 -24.20 9.92
N GLY A 72 7.97 -24.98 9.72
CA GLY A 72 8.03 -26.02 8.71
C GLY A 72 9.43 -26.14 8.11
N THR A 73 9.78 -27.32 7.65
CA THR A 73 11.03 -27.57 6.93
C THR A 73 10.71 -27.89 5.48
N ALA A 74 11.53 -27.37 4.57
CA ALA A 74 11.46 -27.68 3.15
C ALA A 74 12.72 -28.45 2.74
N VAL A 75 12.62 -29.34 1.76
CA VAL A 75 13.79 -30.04 1.22
C VAL A 75 14.02 -29.52 -0.18
N THR A 76 15.22 -29.02 -0.45
CA THR A 76 15.63 -28.54 -1.75
C THR A 76 16.66 -29.51 -2.33
N ASN A 77 16.51 -29.84 -3.61
CA ASN A 77 17.42 -30.73 -4.31
C ASN A 77 17.86 -30.04 -5.60
N THR A 78 19.04 -29.46 -5.58
CA THR A 78 19.61 -28.76 -6.72
C THR A 78 20.86 -29.46 -7.21
N SER A 79 21.15 -29.32 -8.52
CA SER A 79 22.35 -29.94 -9.11
C SER A 79 23.66 -29.35 -8.58
N GLU A 80 23.63 -28.12 -8.07
CA GLU A 80 24.83 -27.40 -7.63
C GLU A 80 25.06 -27.57 -6.11
N SER A 81 24.02 -27.33 -5.29
CA SER A 81 24.11 -27.41 -3.83
C SER A 81 23.70 -28.78 -3.24
N GLY A 82 23.15 -29.68 -4.06
CA GLY A 82 22.72 -31.02 -3.63
C GLY A 82 21.41 -31.03 -2.84
N LEU A 83 21.25 -32.05 -1.99
CA LEU A 83 20.10 -32.18 -1.09
C LEU A 83 20.32 -31.32 0.17
N LEU A 84 19.58 -30.22 0.29
CA LEU A 84 19.62 -29.33 1.46
C LEU A 84 18.25 -29.31 2.15
N VAL A 85 18.24 -29.15 3.47
CA VAL A 85 17.00 -28.95 4.24
C VAL A 85 16.95 -27.49 4.65
N TRP A 86 15.90 -26.80 4.23
CA TRP A 86 15.67 -25.38 4.51
C TRP A 86 14.72 -25.19 5.68
N GLY A 87 15.14 -24.36 6.64
CA GLY A 87 14.31 -23.90 7.74
C GLY A 87 13.55 -22.60 7.43
N PRO A 88 12.59 -22.19 8.26
CA PRO A 88 11.92 -20.88 8.13
C PRO A 88 12.89 -19.69 8.07
N GLU A 89 14.06 -19.82 8.70
CA GLU A 89 15.15 -18.85 8.66
C GLU A 89 15.75 -18.62 7.27
N GLU A 90 15.60 -19.58 6.35
CA GLU A 90 16.19 -19.53 5.00
C GLU A 90 15.18 -19.12 3.93
N TYR A 91 13.93 -19.58 4.04
CA TYR A 91 12.90 -19.27 3.03
C TYR A 91 11.95 -18.13 3.42
N VAL A 92 11.99 -17.60 4.65
CA VAL A 92 11.15 -16.47 5.08
C VAL A 92 11.96 -15.17 5.16
N ILE A 93 11.49 -14.13 4.46
CA ILE A 93 12.14 -12.82 4.41
C ILE A 93 11.10 -11.73 4.72
N PRO A 94 11.36 -10.80 5.67
CA PRO A 94 12.39 -10.85 6.69
C PRO A 94 12.08 -11.94 7.74
N PRO A 95 13.09 -12.53 8.40
CA PRO A 95 12.85 -13.56 9.43
C PRO A 95 12.27 -12.99 10.74
N GLN A 96 12.12 -11.66 10.83
CA GLN A 96 11.74 -10.94 12.06
C GLN A 96 10.26 -11.06 12.42
N GLY A 97 9.40 -11.60 11.54
CA GLY A 97 7.99 -11.84 11.86
C GLY A 97 7.16 -10.56 11.94
N GLU A 98 7.44 -9.61 11.04
CA GLU A 98 6.69 -8.36 10.90
C GLU A 98 5.31 -8.58 10.27
N ASP A 99 4.58 -7.49 10.00
CA ASP A 99 3.23 -7.51 9.42
C ASP A 99 3.21 -8.11 8.00
N VAL A 100 4.32 -8.00 7.26
CA VAL A 100 4.47 -8.56 5.91
C VAL A 100 5.62 -9.56 5.89
N LEU A 101 5.38 -10.74 5.32
CA LEU A 101 6.37 -11.79 5.16
C LEU A 101 6.35 -12.34 3.72
N PHE A 102 7.52 -12.71 3.21
CA PHE A 102 7.69 -13.39 1.93
C PHE A 102 8.17 -14.82 2.17
N VAL A 103 7.53 -15.79 1.50
CA VAL A 103 7.91 -17.21 1.55
C VAL A 103 8.45 -17.62 0.19
N VAL A 104 9.71 -18.02 0.14
CA VAL A 104 10.37 -18.51 -1.07
C VAL A 104 9.92 -19.95 -1.33
N THR A 105 9.16 -20.14 -2.39
CA THR A 105 8.66 -21.46 -2.82
C THR A 105 9.44 -22.05 -3.98
N SER A 106 10.09 -21.20 -4.76
CA SER A 106 10.86 -21.58 -5.95
C SER A 106 12.05 -20.63 -6.08
N PHE A 107 13.23 -21.17 -6.36
CA PHE A 107 14.45 -20.39 -6.49
C PHE A 107 15.35 -20.96 -7.59
N LEU A 108 16.22 -20.11 -8.12
CA LEU A 108 17.29 -20.48 -9.04
C LEU A 108 18.60 -19.97 -8.48
N GLU A 109 19.56 -20.86 -8.27
CA GLU A 109 20.88 -20.51 -7.75
C GLU A 109 21.92 -20.51 -8.87
N THR A 110 22.85 -19.54 -8.82
CA THR A 110 24.06 -19.53 -9.66
C THR A 110 25.26 -19.37 -8.72
N PRO A 111 25.87 -20.48 -8.26
CA PRO A 111 26.92 -20.41 -7.24
C PRO A 111 28.22 -19.81 -7.81
N ASN A 112 29.08 -19.36 -6.90
CA ASN A 112 30.44 -18.92 -7.21
C ASN A 112 30.55 -17.80 -8.26
N GLN A 113 29.55 -16.92 -8.32
CA GLN A 113 29.63 -15.73 -9.17
C GLN A 113 30.76 -14.81 -8.67
N LYS A 114 31.57 -14.33 -9.60
CA LYS A 114 32.65 -13.36 -9.37
C LYS A 114 32.50 -12.21 -10.33
N MET A 115 32.96 -11.03 -9.92
CA MET A 115 33.00 -9.87 -10.81
C MET A 115 34.02 -10.10 -11.92
N GLY A 116 33.59 -10.04 -13.18
CA GLY A 116 34.45 -10.29 -14.32
C GLY A 116 33.77 -10.03 -15.66
N TYR A 117 34.48 -10.40 -16.73
CA TYR A 117 33.95 -10.36 -18.09
C TYR A 117 33.47 -11.75 -18.50
N CYS A 118 32.22 -11.87 -18.93
CA CYS A 118 31.66 -13.12 -19.42
C CYS A 118 30.62 -12.89 -20.52
N ALA A 119 30.31 -13.97 -21.24
CA ALA A 119 29.29 -13.99 -22.28
C ALA A 119 27.87 -13.93 -21.68
N GLU A 120 27.05 -12.98 -22.15
CA GLU A 120 25.64 -12.91 -21.79
C GLU A 120 24.83 -13.96 -22.55
N VAL A 121 23.97 -14.67 -21.82
CA VAL A 121 23.20 -15.82 -22.35
C VAL A 121 22.13 -15.40 -23.38
N ARG A 122 21.63 -14.16 -23.33
CA ARG A 122 20.46 -13.72 -24.12
C ARG A 122 20.76 -12.71 -25.23
N THR A 123 21.99 -12.25 -25.37
CA THR A 123 22.36 -11.23 -26.37
C THR A 123 23.18 -11.85 -27.49
N PHE A 124 22.51 -12.20 -28.58
CA PHE A 124 23.16 -12.72 -29.78
C PHE A 124 23.82 -11.58 -30.56
N CYS A 125 25.06 -11.79 -30.93
CA CYS A 125 25.82 -10.90 -31.79
C CYS A 125 26.15 -11.63 -33.11
N PHE A 126 25.72 -11.03 -34.22
CA PHE A 126 25.82 -11.64 -35.56
C PHE A 126 27.02 -11.14 -36.38
N HIS A 127 27.61 -9.98 -36.04
CA HIS A 127 28.62 -9.34 -36.87
C HIS A 127 29.81 -8.81 -36.05
N PHE A 128 31.04 -9.14 -36.47
CA PHE A 128 32.30 -8.79 -35.79
C PHE A 128 32.55 -7.27 -35.68
N LYS A 129 31.76 -6.45 -36.37
CA LYS A 129 32.15 -5.06 -36.72
C LYS A 129 31.08 -3.99 -36.53
N SER A 130 29.94 -4.29 -35.90
CA SER A 130 28.94 -3.25 -35.65
C SER A 130 28.41 -3.33 -34.23
N LEU A 131 28.76 -2.32 -33.43
CA LEU A 131 28.20 -2.04 -32.10
C LEU A 131 26.66 -1.88 -32.10
N THR A 132 26.01 -1.94 -33.27
CA THR A 132 24.56 -1.81 -33.46
C THR A 132 23.80 -3.13 -33.33
N GLY A 133 24.48 -4.27 -33.19
CA GLY A 133 23.85 -5.59 -33.04
C GLY A 133 23.52 -6.00 -31.60
N CYS A 134 23.76 -5.14 -30.62
CA CYS A 134 23.48 -5.43 -29.22
C CYS A 134 22.31 -4.56 -28.73
N ILE A 135 21.24 -5.20 -28.27
CA ILE A 135 20.04 -4.51 -27.75
C ILE A 135 20.39 -3.70 -26.48
N ARG A 136 21.53 -3.98 -25.82
CA ARG A 136 22.04 -3.22 -24.68
C ARG A 136 23.30 -2.42 -25.02
N PRO A 137 23.37 -1.12 -24.66
CA PRO A 137 24.51 -0.24 -24.95
C PRO A 137 25.81 -0.56 -24.17
N GLN A 138 25.85 -1.64 -23.37
CA GLN A 138 27.00 -2.02 -22.53
C GLN A 138 27.81 -3.20 -23.09
N CYS A 139 27.60 -3.56 -24.36
CA CYS A 139 28.31 -4.67 -24.99
C CYS A 139 29.69 -4.25 -25.50
N GLY A 140 30.76 -4.75 -24.88
CA GLY A 140 32.14 -4.45 -25.26
C GLY A 140 32.61 -5.23 -26.48
N LYS A 141 32.74 -6.56 -26.35
CA LYS A 141 33.27 -7.47 -27.37
C LYS A 141 32.29 -8.61 -27.68
N CYS A 142 32.32 -9.15 -28.89
CA CYS A 142 31.51 -10.30 -29.29
C CYS A 142 32.33 -11.59 -29.16
N ILE A 143 31.92 -12.52 -28.30
CA ILE A 143 32.59 -13.81 -28.07
C ILE A 143 31.88 -14.87 -28.93
N ARG A 144 32.61 -15.57 -29.80
CA ARG A 144 32.11 -16.68 -30.64
C ARG A 144 32.88 -17.96 -30.31
N ASN A 145 32.17 -19.09 -30.22
CA ASN A 145 32.79 -20.40 -29.99
C ASN A 145 33.31 -21.03 -31.31
N ASN A 146 32.70 -20.68 -32.44
CA ASN A 146 33.08 -21.14 -33.79
C ASN A 146 32.64 -20.11 -34.86
N GLU A 147 33.30 -20.06 -36.02
CA GLU A 147 33.03 -19.08 -37.10
C GLU A 147 31.57 -19.12 -37.60
N ASN A 148 30.96 -20.32 -37.62
CA ASN A 148 29.55 -20.53 -38.01
C ASN A 148 28.52 -20.50 -36.85
N SER A 149 28.95 -20.24 -35.62
CA SER A 149 28.04 -20.20 -34.46
C SER A 149 27.60 -18.77 -34.14
N ASN A 150 26.39 -18.60 -33.60
CA ASN A 150 25.94 -17.30 -33.09
C ASN A 150 26.86 -16.85 -31.94
N GLY A 151 27.36 -15.62 -32.01
CA GLY A 151 28.16 -15.04 -30.94
C GLY A 151 27.30 -14.54 -29.80
N THR A 152 27.88 -14.45 -28.62
CA THR A 152 27.28 -13.81 -27.43
C THR A 152 28.03 -12.54 -27.11
N CYS A 153 27.32 -11.50 -26.67
CA CYS A 153 27.94 -10.28 -26.20
C CYS A 153 28.72 -10.51 -24.88
N GLU A 154 29.91 -9.92 -24.77
CA GLU A 154 30.69 -9.80 -23.53
C GLU A 154 30.14 -8.65 -22.66
N ILE A 155 29.84 -8.98 -21.41
CA ILE A 155 29.40 -8.04 -20.38
C ILE A 155 30.37 -8.06 -19.21
N PHE A 156 30.48 -6.92 -18.52
CA PHE A 156 31.18 -6.82 -17.23
C PHE A 156 30.16 -6.91 -16.10
N GLY A 157 30.26 -7.92 -15.24
CA GLY A 157 29.32 -8.14 -14.16
C GLY A 157 29.59 -9.43 -13.38
N TRP A 158 28.54 -9.97 -12.74
CA TRP A 158 28.60 -11.25 -12.05
C TRP A 158 28.67 -12.42 -13.04
N CYS A 159 29.77 -13.16 -12.98
CA CYS A 159 30.11 -14.25 -13.89
C CYS A 159 30.37 -15.55 -13.11
N PRO A 160 29.81 -16.71 -13.52
CA PRO A 160 29.00 -16.91 -14.74
C PRO A 160 27.60 -16.31 -14.64
N THR A 161 27.04 -15.88 -15.78
CA THR A 161 25.68 -15.32 -15.85
C THR A 161 24.63 -16.36 -15.47
N GLU A 162 23.50 -15.89 -14.92
CA GLU A 162 22.37 -16.72 -14.51
C GLU A 162 21.86 -17.63 -15.65
N LYS A 163 21.63 -18.91 -15.32
CA LYS A 163 21.13 -19.92 -16.26
C LYS A 163 19.65 -19.66 -16.53
N ASN A 164 19.22 -19.71 -17.80
CA ASN A 164 17.80 -19.53 -18.16
C ASN A 164 17.00 -20.82 -18.04
N ILE A 165 17.07 -21.47 -16.88
CA ILE A 165 16.30 -22.67 -16.59
C ILE A 165 15.10 -22.22 -15.78
N LYS A 166 13.88 -22.54 -16.25
CA LYS A 166 12.70 -22.34 -15.42
C LYS A 166 12.79 -23.31 -14.24
N PRO A 167 12.66 -22.84 -12.99
CA PRO A 167 12.50 -23.77 -11.87
C PRO A 167 11.26 -24.64 -12.14
N GLN A 168 11.40 -25.95 -11.92
CA GLN A 168 10.34 -26.95 -12.14
C GLN A 168 9.30 -26.90 -11.03
#